data_AF-A0A0S9DS42-F1
#
_entry.id   AF-A0A0S9DS42-F1
#
_cell.length_a   1.000
_cell.length_b   1.000
_cell.length_c   1.000
_cell.angle_alpha   90.00
_cell.angle_beta   90.00
_cell.angle_gamma   90.00
#
_symmetry.space_group_name_H-M   'P 1'
#
loop_
_entity.id
_entity.type
_entity.pdbx_description
1 polymer ?
#
loop_
_entity_poly.entity_id
_entity_poly.type
_entity_poly.pdbx_seq_one_letter_code
_entity_poly.pdbx_strand_id
1 'polypeptide(L)'
;MLLCANCHTTIDRAPEDFDEQLLVQWKTSHVSKIETALGISAFSNRGTARVAIEVLQAENRTIHARRGPDNDYRFDPESEYASLWKQDVVNVIIPNHRTILRYLDANRSLLNAEEKSVVEVYRIHVRDLERRHVHGDQGFISERYPAEMDSVYAD
;
A
#
# COMPACT_ATOMS: atom_id res chain seq x y z
N MET A 1 -4.77 4.39 -18.12
CA MET A 1 -4.11 5.44 -17.33
C MET A 1 -5.22 6.26 -16.66
N LEU A 2 -5.41 6.21 -15.33
CA LEU A 2 -6.39 7.07 -14.66
C LEU A 2 -5.75 8.42 -14.33
N LEU A 3 -6.28 9.49 -14.91
CA LEU A 3 -5.98 10.88 -14.56
C LEU A 3 -7.13 11.41 -13.69
N CYS A 4 -6.91 12.50 -12.94
CA CYS A 4 -8.02 13.13 -12.22
C CYS A 4 -8.94 13.87 -13.20
N ALA A 5 -10.15 14.22 -12.79
CA ALA A 5 -11.13 14.90 -13.64
C ALA A 5 -10.59 16.19 -14.26
N ASN A 6 -9.77 16.96 -13.53
CA ASN A 6 -9.13 18.16 -14.03
C ASN A 6 -8.06 17.87 -15.10
N CYS A 7 -7.21 16.87 -14.87
CA CYS A 7 -6.19 16.47 -15.85
C CYS A 7 -6.83 15.94 -17.13
N HIS A 8 -7.87 15.10 -17.02
CA HIS A 8 -8.65 14.62 -18.16
C HIS A 8 -9.24 15.79 -18.96
N THR A 9 -9.91 16.73 -18.27
CA THR A 9 -10.53 17.89 -18.93
C THR A 9 -9.54 18.76 -19.70
N THR A 10 -8.30 18.88 -19.22
CA THR A 10 -7.24 19.67 -19.90
C THR A 10 -6.72 18.97 -21.14
N ILE A 11 -6.50 17.66 -21.08
CA ILE A 11 -5.96 16.87 -22.21
C ILE A 11 -7.00 16.72 -23.31
N ASP A 12 -8.27 16.47 -22.93
CA ASP A 12 -9.37 16.32 -23.89
C ASP A 12 -9.58 17.59 -24.75
N ARG A 13 -9.09 18.75 -24.30
CA ARG A 13 -9.20 20.02 -25.04
C ARG A 13 -8.13 20.22 -26.11
N ALA A 14 -6.99 19.55 -26.02
CA ALA A 14 -5.88 19.70 -26.97
C ALA A 14 -4.96 18.46 -26.95
N PRO A 15 -5.46 17.28 -27.36
CA PRO A 15 -4.74 16.01 -27.19
C PRO A 15 -3.40 15.97 -27.92
N GLU A 16 -3.26 16.69 -29.04
CA GLU A 16 -2.01 16.84 -29.81
C GLU A 16 -0.87 17.54 -29.05
N ASP A 17 -1.18 18.33 -28.01
CA ASP A 17 -0.19 19.02 -27.18
C ASP A 17 0.36 18.16 -26.03
N PHE A 18 -0.20 16.96 -25.82
CA PHE A 18 0.13 16.09 -24.69
C PHE A 18 0.61 14.71 -25.14
N ASP A 19 1.90 14.62 -25.45
CA ASP A 19 2.53 13.33 -25.72
C ASP A 19 2.62 12.43 -24.46
N GLU A 20 2.87 11.15 -24.68
CA GLU A 20 2.94 10.15 -23.62
C GLU A 20 4.01 10.45 -22.56
N GLN A 21 5.16 10.99 -22.97
CA GLN A 21 6.27 11.29 -22.05
C GLN A 21 5.88 12.43 -21.10
N LEU A 22 5.23 13.47 -21.63
CA LEU A 22 4.72 14.59 -20.85
C LEU A 22 3.66 14.12 -19.84
N LEU A 23 2.74 13.25 -20.25
CA LEU A 23 1.70 12.69 -19.37
C LEU A 23 2.30 11.88 -18.22
N VAL A 24 3.30 11.04 -18.49
CA VAL A 24 4.01 10.27 -17.46
C VAL A 24 4.74 11.21 -16.50
N GLN A 25 5.42 12.24 -17.00
CA GLN A 25 6.09 13.23 -16.15
C GLN A 25 5.10 13.99 -15.25
N TRP A 26 4.00 14.50 -15.81
CA TRP A 26 2.99 15.21 -15.05
C TRP A 26 2.40 14.36 -13.93
N LYS A 27 2.06 13.11 -14.24
CA LYS A 27 1.56 12.18 -13.24
C LYS A 27 2.58 11.92 -12.14
N THR A 28 3.83 11.65 -12.52
CA THR A 28 4.91 11.38 -11.57
C THR A 28 5.17 12.58 -10.67
N SER A 29 5.21 13.79 -11.23
CA SER A 29 5.38 15.03 -10.47
C SER A 29 4.19 15.31 -9.54
N HIS A 30 2.96 15.07 -9.99
CA HIS A 30 1.77 15.25 -9.17
C HIS A 30 1.74 14.28 -7.98
N VAL A 31 2.05 13.00 -8.24
CA VAL A 31 2.17 11.98 -7.18
C VAL A 31 3.27 12.37 -6.19
N SER A 32 4.46 12.74 -6.66
CA SER A 32 5.57 13.16 -5.80
C SER A 32 5.23 14.38 -4.93
N LYS A 33 4.48 15.36 -5.47
CA LYS A 33 3.99 16.51 -4.69
C LYS A 33 3.01 16.10 -3.60
N ILE A 34 2.08 15.18 -3.90
CA ILE A 34 1.14 14.63 -2.92
C ILE A 34 1.90 13.86 -1.84
N GLU A 35 2.83 12.99 -2.23
CA GLU A 35 3.64 12.20 -1.30
C GLU A 35 4.45 13.10 -0.36
N THR A 36 5.09 14.13 -0.91
CA THR A 36 5.82 15.14 -0.13
C THR A 36 4.89 15.87 0.84
N ALA A 37 3.70 16.29 0.38
CA ALA A 37 2.71 16.96 1.22
C ALA A 37 2.14 16.05 2.34
N LEU A 38 2.13 14.74 2.11
CA LEU A 38 1.72 13.72 3.08
C LEU A 38 2.86 13.27 4.01
N GLY A 39 4.04 13.90 3.93
CA GLY A 39 5.20 13.57 4.77
C GLY A 39 5.94 12.29 4.35
N ILE A 40 5.64 11.75 3.17
CA ILE A 40 6.40 10.65 2.58
C ILE A 40 7.67 11.24 1.97
N SER A 41 8.69 11.37 2.81
CA SER A 41 10.00 11.90 2.45
C SER A 41 11.11 10.94 2.86
N ALA A 42 12.32 11.18 2.33
CA ALA A 42 13.51 10.53 2.85
C ALA A 42 13.72 10.93 4.32
N PHE A 43 13.88 9.94 5.17
CA PHE A 43 14.20 10.06 6.59
C PHE A 43 15.71 10.14 6.79
N SER A 44 16.14 10.76 7.88
CA SER A 44 17.56 10.91 8.20
C SER A 44 18.19 9.63 8.75
N ASN A 45 17.39 8.72 9.32
CA ASN A 45 17.87 7.48 9.93
C ASN A 45 16.80 6.36 9.95
N ARG A 46 17.28 5.13 10.17
CA ARG A 46 16.45 3.90 10.25
C ARG A 46 15.36 3.99 11.32
N GLY A 47 15.68 4.48 12.51
CA GLY A 47 14.70 4.62 13.61
C GLY A 47 13.50 5.49 13.25
N THR A 48 13.72 6.65 12.61
CA THR A 48 12.62 7.50 12.14
C THR A 48 11.78 6.84 11.03
N ALA A 49 12.43 6.11 10.11
CA ALA A 49 11.73 5.36 9.08
C ALA A 49 10.88 4.22 9.68
N ARG A 50 11.40 3.54 10.71
CA ARG A 50 10.72 2.48 11.45
C ARG A 50 9.44 3.00 12.10
N VAL A 51 9.53 4.10 12.87
CA VAL A 51 8.36 4.68 13.55
C VAL A 51 7.24 5.02 12.56
N ALA A 52 7.59 5.56 11.39
CA ALA A 52 6.61 5.93 10.37
C ALA A 52 5.83 4.71 9.82
N ILE A 53 6.48 3.56 9.64
CA ILE A 53 5.82 2.33 9.17
C ILE A 53 5.13 1.56 10.30
N GLU A 54 5.67 1.59 11.53
CA GLU A 54 5.15 0.83 12.67
C GLU A 54 3.73 1.28 13.06
N VAL A 55 3.44 2.58 12.98
CA VAL A 55 2.09 3.10 13.27
C VAL A 55 1.05 2.47 12.35
N LEU A 56 1.36 2.38 11.05
CA LEU A 56 0.48 1.79 10.04
C LEU A 56 0.38 0.27 10.19
N GLN A 57 1.50 -0.39 10.49
CA GLN A 57 1.53 -1.83 10.79
C GLN A 57 0.69 -2.16 12.03
N ALA A 58 0.75 -1.34 13.09
CA ALA A 58 0.01 -1.54 14.32
C ALA A 58 -1.50 -1.43 14.10
N GLU A 59 -1.95 -0.48 13.27
CA GLU A 59 -3.35 -0.38 12.87
C GLU A 59 -3.80 -1.63 12.10
N ASN A 60 -3.06 -2.02 11.05
CA ASN A 60 -3.38 -3.21 10.26
C ASN A 60 -3.43 -4.48 11.13
N ARG A 61 -2.44 -4.66 12.02
CA ARG A 61 -2.38 -5.79 12.94
C ARG A 61 -3.57 -5.80 13.89
N THR A 62 -3.96 -4.65 14.42
CA THR A 62 -5.10 -4.53 15.33
C THR A 62 -6.40 -4.91 14.63
N ILE A 63 -6.62 -4.43 13.41
CA ILE A 63 -7.81 -4.77 12.61
C ILE A 63 -7.81 -6.28 12.31
N HIS A 64 -6.70 -6.84 11.85
CA HIS A 64 -6.58 -8.26 11.56
C HIS A 64 -6.83 -9.13 12.80
N ALA A 65 -6.28 -8.76 13.96
CA ALA A 65 -6.50 -9.52 15.19
C ALA A 65 -7.96 -9.49 15.66
N ARG A 66 -8.65 -8.35 15.50
CA ARG A 66 -10.03 -8.18 15.97
C ARG A 66 -11.08 -8.72 15.00
N ARG A 67 -10.81 -8.61 13.69
CA ARG A 67 -11.82 -8.80 12.64
C ARG A 67 -11.31 -9.66 11.48
N GLY A 68 -10.10 -10.23 11.57
CA GLY A 68 -9.53 -11.06 10.52
C GLY A 68 -10.23 -12.41 10.37
N PRO A 69 -10.06 -13.06 9.21
CA PRO A 69 -10.78 -14.28 8.83
C PRO A 69 -10.42 -15.51 9.69
N ASP A 70 -9.36 -15.42 10.49
CA ASP A 70 -8.92 -16.50 11.39
C ASP A 70 -9.73 -16.56 12.69
N ASN A 71 -10.56 -15.55 12.97
CA ASN A 71 -11.39 -15.49 14.17
C ASN A 71 -12.61 -16.43 14.09
N ASP A 72 -13.18 -16.75 15.25
CA ASP A 72 -14.24 -17.76 15.40
C ASP A 72 -15.53 -17.45 14.61
N TYR A 73 -15.75 -16.18 14.24
CA TYR A 73 -16.91 -15.80 13.44
C TYR A 73 -16.95 -16.46 12.06
N ARG A 74 -15.85 -17.06 11.59
CA ARG A 74 -15.82 -17.87 10.36
C ARG A 74 -16.79 -19.05 10.39
N PHE A 75 -17.23 -19.48 11.57
CA PHE A 75 -18.23 -20.54 11.76
C PHE A 75 -19.66 -19.99 11.90
N ASP A 76 -19.82 -18.67 11.89
CA ASP A 76 -21.11 -17.98 11.99
C ASP A 76 -21.43 -17.26 10.67
N PRO A 77 -22.30 -17.84 9.82
CA PRO A 77 -22.65 -17.27 8.53
C PRO A 77 -23.43 -15.94 8.63
N GLU A 78 -24.02 -15.62 9.77
CA GLU A 78 -24.78 -14.37 10.01
C GLU A 78 -23.89 -13.26 10.60
N SER A 79 -22.61 -13.54 10.84
CA SER A 79 -21.72 -12.59 11.48
C SER A 79 -21.43 -11.36 10.63
N GLU A 80 -21.71 -10.18 11.19
CA GLU A 80 -21.37 -8.88 10.59
C GLU A 80 -19.85 -8.69 10.43
N TYR A 81 -19.02 -9.42 11.19
CA TYR A 81 -17.56 -9.31 11.15
C TYR A 81 -16.98 -9.65 9.78
N ALA A 82 -17.59 -10.57 9.02
CA ALA A 82 -17.15 -10.89 7.68
C ALA A 82 -17.31 -9.69 6.71
N SER A 83 -18.40 -8.93 6.87
CA SER A 83 -18.67 -7.73 6.08
C SER A 83 -17.78 -6.57 6.50
N LEU A 84 -17.61 -6.37 7.82
CA LEU A 84 -16.70 -5.36 8.37
C LEU A 84 -15.26 -5.60 7.91
N TRP A 85 -14.78 -6.85 7.99
CA TRP A 85 -13.46 -7.23 7.49
C TRP A 85 -13.24 -6.81 6.03
N LYS A 86 -14.19 -7.14 5.14
CA LYS A 86 -14.10 -6.77 3.72
C LYS A 86 -14.00 -5.25 3.54
N GLN A 87 -14.76 -4.48 4.31
CA GLN A 87 -14.70 -3.02 4.29
C GLN A 87 -13.36 -2.49 4.79
N ASP A 88 -12.87 -2.98 5.94
CA ASP A 88 -11.60 -2.55 6.51
C ASP A 88 -10.41 -2.88 5.62
N VAL A 89 -10.44 -4.04 4.95
CA VAL A 89 -9.37 -4.43 4.02
C VAL A 89 -9.21 -3.39 2.92
N VAL A 90 -10.33 -2.99 2.30
CA VAL A 90 -10.32 -2.04 1.18
C VAL A 90 -10.05 -0.60 1.66
N ASN A 91 -10.64 -0.21 2.79
CA ASN A 91 -10.65 1.19 3.23
C ASN A 91 -9.44 1.57 4.11
N VAL A 92 -8.81 0.60 4.78
CA VAL A 92 -7.73 0.87 5.75
C VAL A 92 -6.49 0.03 5.46
N ILE A 93 -6.61 -1.30 5.46
CA ILE A 93 -5.44 -2.20 5.40
C ILE A 93 -4.65 -2.02 4.10
N ILE A 94 -5.31 -2.06 2.95
CA ILE A 94 -4.66 -1.86 1.64
C ILE A 94 -4.07 -0.45 1.52
N PRO A 95 -4.79 0.65 1.82
CA PRO A 95 -4.20 1.98 1.86
C PRO A 95 -2.96 2.10 2.75
N ASN A 96 -2.97 1.49 3.93
CA ASN A 96 -1.82 1.45 4.83
C ASN A 96 -0.65 0.68 4.22
N HIS A 97 -0.89 -0.51 3.66
CA HIS A 97 0.13 -1.27 2.95
C HIS A 97 0.77 -0.50 1.80
N ARG A 98 -0.03 0.18 0.98
CA ARG A 98 0.46 1.08 -0.08
C ARG A 98 1.32 2.21 0.48
N THR A 99 0.90 2.79 1.61
CA THR A 99 1.66 3.86 2.28
C THR A 99 2.99 3.36 2.82
N ILE A 100 3.02 2.17 3.43
CA ILE A 100 4.25 1.52 3.90
C ILE A 100 5.20 1.29 2.72
N LEU A 101 4.73 0.76 1.58
CA LEU A 101 5.57 0.58 0.38
C LEU A 101 6.15 1.91 -0.10
N ARG A 102 5.37 2.99 -0.11
CA ARG A 102 5.89 4.32 -0.47
C ARG A 102 6.98 4.81 0.48
N TYR A 103 6.82 4.60 1.80
CA TYR A 103 7.87 4.91 2.77
C TYR A 103 9.14 4.08 2.51
N LEU A 104 9.00 2.78 2.29
CA LEU A 104 10.12 1.88 1.99
C LEU A 104 10.86 2.29 0.71
N ASP A 105 10.12 2.66 -0.34
CA ASP A 105 10.68 3.08 -1.63
C ASP A 105 11.44 4.40 -1.50
N ALA A 106 10.85 5.39 -0.81
CA ALA A 106 11.50 6.67 -0.53
C ALA A 106 12.75 6.54 0.36
N ASN A 107 12.83 5.47 1.16
CA ASN A 107 13.88 5.22 2.16
C ASN A 107 14.72 3.97 1.85
N ARG A 108 14.77 3.58 0.58
CA ARG A 108 15.42 2.35 0.14
C ARG A 108 16.93 2.32 0.42
N SER A 109 17.57 3.49 0.53
CA SER A 109 18.98 3.63 0.89
C SER A 109 19.27 3.22 2.34
N LEU A 110 18.27 3.29 3.23
CA LEU A 110 18.40 2.91 4.64
C LEU A 110 18.23 1.39 4.86
N LEU A 111 17.76 0.64 3.86
CA LEU A 111 17.56 -0.81 3.94
C LEU A 111 18.87 -1.57 3.73
N ASN A 112 19.09 -2.63 4.51
CA ASN A 112 20.13 -3.62 4.26
C ASN A 112 19.75 -4.56 3.09
N ALA A 113 20.60 -5.54 2.77
CA ALA A 113 20.39 -6.41 1.61
C ALA A 113 19.22 -7.39 1.82
N GLU A 114 19.11 -7.94 3.02
CA GLU A 114 18.06 -8.86 3.44
C GLU A 114 16.69 -8.16 3.44
N GLU A 115 16.61 -6.98 4.04
CA GLU A 115 15.40 -6.15 4.08
C GLU A 115 14.92 -5.76 2.69
N LYS A 116 15.83 -5.43 1.76
CA LYS A 116 15.44 -5.18 0.36
C LYS A 116 14.72 -6.38 -0.27
N SER A 117 15.15 -7.59 0.08
CA SER A 117 14.51 -8.82 -0.42
C SER A 117 13.14 -9.04 0.24
N VAL A 118 13.04 -8.81 1.55
CA VAL A 118 11.77 -8.84 2.30
C VAL A 118 10.76 -7.85 1.73
N VAL A 119 11.19 -6.64 1.38
CA VAL A 119 10.34 -5.61 0.77
C VAL A 119 9.74 -6.06 -0.56
N GLU A 120 10.49 -6.80 -1.39
CA GLU A 120 9.94 -7.29 -2.66
C GLU A 120 8.93 -8.44 -2.46
N VAL A 121 9.15 -9.33 -1.49
CA VAL A 121 8.13 -10.33 -1.08
C VAL A 121 6.88 -9.63 -0.56
N TYR A 122 7.05 -8.62 0.28
CA TYR A 122 5.96 -7.80 0.78
C TYR A 122 5.19 -7.10 -0.34
N ARG A 123 5.88 -6.60 -1.38
CA ARG A 123 5.23 -5.99 -2.55
C ARG A 123 4.34 -6.97 -3.30
N ILE A 124 4.73 -8.25 -3.38
CA ILE A 124 3.90 -9.31 -3.95
C ILE A 124 2.66 -9.53 -3.07
N HIS A 125 2.84 -9.64 -1.75
CA HIS A 125 1.73 -9.76 -0.81
C HIS A 125 0.68 -8.63 -0.97
N VAL A 126 1.12 -7.37 -1.03
CA VAL A 126 0.22 -6.22 -1.19
C VAL A 126 -0.53 -6.30 -2.52
N ARG A 127 0.16 -6.66 -3.62
CA ARG A 127 -0.46 -6.85 -4.94
C ARG A 127 -1.52 -7.95 -4.92
N ASP A 128 -1.23 -9.08 -4.29
CA ASP A 128 -2.16 -10.21 -4.21
C ASP A 128 -3.38 -9.89 -3.34
N LEU A 129 -3.19 -9.14 -2.26
CA LEU A 129 -4.28 -8.65 -1.44
C LEU A 129 -5.21 -7.72 -2.24
N GLU A 130 -4.65 -6.82 -3.05
CA GLU A 130 -5.40 -5.94 -3.94
C GLU A 130 -6.15 -6.71 -5.03
N ARG A 131 -5.50 -7.69 -5.67
CA ARG A 131 -6.16 -8.56 -6.66
C ARG A 131 -7.41 -9.22 -6.08
N ARG A 132 -7.31 -9.76 -4.86
CA ARG A 132 -8.43 -10.43 -4.21
C ARG A 132 -9.54 -9.45 -3.81
N HIS A 133 -9.21 -8.34 -3.15
CA HIS A 133 -10.20 -7.52 -2.45
C HIS A 133 -10.66 -6.27 -3.22
N VAL A 134 -9.84 -5.77 -4.15
CA VAL A 134 -10.16 -4.59 -4.97
C VAL A 134 -10.59 -5.01 -6.37
N HIS A 135 -9.90 -5.99 -6.97
CA HIS A 135 -10.19 -6.44 -8.33
C HIS A 135 -11.15 -7.63 -8.39
N GLY A 136 -11.35 -8.33 -7.27
CA GLY A 136 -12.27 -9.46 -7.17
C GLY A 136 -11.73 -10.75 -7.81
N ASP A 137 -10.43 -10.82 -8.11
CA ASP A 137 -9.79 -12.02 -8.64
C ASP A 137 -9.95 -13.20 -7.64
N GLN A 138 -10.16 -14.40 -8.16
CA GLN A 138 -10.29 -15.64 -7.36
C GLN A 138 -9.43 -16.76 -7.93
N GLY A 139 -9.22 -17.82 -7.16
CA GLY A 139 -8.57 -19.06 -7.64
C GLY A 139 -7.05 -18.98 -7.86
N PHE A 140 -6.37 -17.99 -7.28
CA PHE A 140 -4.92 -17.84 -7.36
C PHE A 140 -4.24 -18.05 -6.01
N ILE A 141 -3.00 -18.54 -6.05
CA ILE A 141 -2.13 -18.62 -4.88
C ILE A 141 -1.69 -17.19 -4.54
N SER A 142 -1.92 -16.76 -3.30
CA SER A 142 -1.55 -15.43 -2.83
C SER A 142 -0.41 -15.51 -1.83
N GLU A 143 0.55 -14.60 -1.95
CA GLU A 143 1.64 -14.45 -0.99
C GLU A 143 1.12 -13.93 0.36
N ARG A 144 1.63 -14.50 1.45
CA ARG A 144 1.25 -14.07 2.81
C ARG A 144 2.10 -12.87 3.23
N TYR A 145 1.65 -12.18 4.27
CA TYR A 145 2.46 -11.13 4.89
C TYR A 145 3.78 -11.75 5.39
N PRO A 146 4.95 -11.29 4.93
CA PRO A 146 6.23 -11.78 5.40
C PRO A 146 6.49 -11.28 6.81
N ALA A 147 6.65 -12.18 7.79
CA ALA A 147 6.81 -11.83 9.19
C ALA A 147 8.04 -10.95 9.45
N GLU A 148 9.06 -11.08 8.60
CA GLU A 148 10.29 -10.29 8.61
C GLU A 148 10.04 -8.79 8.42
N MET A 149 8.90 -8.39 7.84
CA MET A 149 8.50 -6.98 7.72
C MET A 149 8.33 -6.30 9.09
N ASP A 150 8.06 -7.04 10.15
CA ASP A 150 7.94 -6.49 11.51
C ASP A 150 9.30 -6.07 12.09
N SER A 151 10.39 -6.57 11.51
CA SER A 151 11.77 -6.28 11.90
C SER A 151 12.49 -5.34 10.93
N VAL A 152 11.83 -4.87 9.86
CA VAL A 152 12.44 -3.90 8.94
C VAL A 152 12.80 -2.61 9.66
N TYR A 153 13.99 -2.08 9.39
CA TYR A 153 14.60 -0.94 10.08
C TYR A 153 14.88 -1.15 11.57
N ALA A 154 14.72 -2.36 12.12
CA ALA A 154 15.22 -2.66 13.46
C ALA A 154 16.77 -2.61 13.47
N ASP A 155 17.34 -2.19 14.60
CA ASP A 155 18.78 -2.27 14.86
C ASP A 155 19.20 -3.68 15.28
#